data_AF-A0A9E0HKD5-F1
#
_entry.id   AF-A0A9E0HKD5-F1
#
_cell.length_a   1.000
_cell.length_b   1.000
_cell.length_c   1.000
_cell.angle_alpha   90.00
_cell.angle_beta   90.00
_cell.angle_gamma   90.00
#
_symmetry.space_group_name_H-M   'P 1'
#
loop_
_entity.id
_entity.type
_entity.pdbx_description
1 polymer ?
#
loop_
_entity_poly.entity_id
_entity_poly.type
_entity_poly.pdbx_seq_one_letter_code
_entity_poly.pdbx_strand_id
1 'polypeptide(L)'
;PIGRWLRRTRMDELPQFWNVLVGDMSLVGPRPERQYFIDAILQVAPHYRHLHKVRPGITSWGQVKFGYAESVDQMVRRLKYDILYIENMSLGVDLKILAYTVLIIFRGDGR
;
A
#
# COMPACT_ATOMS: atom_id res chain seq x y z
N PRO A 1 15.10 -8.29 -20.17
CA PRO A 1 14.44 -7.55 -21.28
C PRO A 1 12.91 -7.44 -21.10
N ILE A 2 12.21 -8.56 -20.84
CA ILE A 2 10.75 -8.60 -20.65
C ILE A 2 10.31 -7.94 -19.32
N GLY A 3 11.01 -8.21 -18.21
CA GLY A 3 10.67 -7.61 -16.91
C GLY A 3 10.79 -6.08 -16.83
N ARG A 4 11.61 -5.45 -17.69
CA ARG A 4 11.72 -3.98 -17.77
C ARG A 4 10.56 -3.37 -18.56
N TRP A 5 9.93 -4.15 -19.44
CA TRP A 5 8.75 -3.75 -20.22
C TRP A 5 7.44 -3.98 -19.43
N LEU A 6 7.33 -5.08 -18.66
CA LEU A 6 6.23 -5.27 -17.69
C LEU A 6 6.23 -4.18 -16.61
N ARG A 7 7.41 -3.83 -16.05
CA ARG A 7 7.54 -2.71 -15.11
C ARG A 7 7.12 -1.35 -15.70
N ARG A 8 7.31 -1.15 -17.01
CA ARG A 8 6.92 0.10 -17.70
C ARG A 8 5.43 0.16 -18.03
N THR A 9 4.76 -0.99 -18.18
CA THR A 9 3.34 -1.07 -18.55
C THR A 9 2.42 -1.34 -17.36
N ARG A 10 2.98 -1.58 -16.16
CA ARG A 10 2.24 -1.98 -14.95
C ARG A 10 1.22 -3.11 -15.18
N MET A 11 1.46 -3.98 -16.16
CA MET A 11 0.61 -5.16 -16.38
C MET A 11 0.62 -6.12 -15.18
N ASP A 12 1.56 -5.94 -14.24
CA ASP A 12 1.64 -6.62 -12.95
C ASP A 12 0.48 -6.25 -11.99
N GLU A 13 -0.26 -5.15 -12.25
CA GLU A 13 -1.38 -4.69 -11.42
C GLU A 13 -2.76 -5.20 -11.90
N LEU A 14 -2.86 -5.76 -13.12
CA LEU A 14 -4.11 -6.33 -13.64
C LEU A 14 -4.67 -7.48 -12.78
N PRO A 15 -3.85 -8.45 -12.31
CA PRO A 15 -4.31 -9.47 -11.37
C PRO A 15 -4.78 -8.88 -10.03
N GLN A 16 -4.16 -7.81 -9.56
CA GLN A 16 -4.55 -7.15 -8.32
C GLN A 16 -5.90 -6.44 -8.48
N PHE A 17 -6.16 -5.84 -9.63
CA PHE A 17 -7.47 -5.27 -9.95
C PHE A 17 -8.57 -6.33 -9.99
N TRP A 18 -8.27 -7.52 -10.53
CA TRP A 18 -9.21 -8.65 -10.47
C TRP A 18 -9.52 -9.06 -9.02
N ASN A 19 -8.51 -9.14 -8.15
CA ASN A 19 -8.71 -9.45 -6.72
C ASN A 19 -9.59 -8.41 -6.01
N VAL A 20 -9.57 -7.15 -6.45
CA VAL A 20 -10.52 -6.13 -5.95
C VAL A 20 -11.95 -6.45 -6.36
N LEU A 21 -12.17 -6.86 -7.62
CA LEU A 21 -13.50 -7.22 -8.11
C LEU A 21 -14.07 -8.47 -7.44
N VAL A 22 -13.22 -9.46 -7.16
CA VAL A 22 -13.58 -10.70 -6.44
C VAL A 22 -13.80 -10.43 -4.94
N GLY A 23 -13.28 -9.31 -4.41
CA GLY A 23 -13.48 -8.87 -3.03
C GLY A 23 -12.38 -9.28 -2.05
N ASP A 24 -11.31 -9.92 -2.53
CA ASP A 24 -10.13 -10.31 -1.75
C ASP A 24 -9.26 -9.10 -1.38
N MET A 25 -9.29 -8.05 -2.21
CA MET A 25 -8.55 -6.79 -2.02
C MET A 25 -9.48 -5.57 -2.06
N SER A 26 -8.99 -4.44 -1.59
CA SER A 26 -9.59 -3.12 -1.80
C SER A 26 -8.74 -2.27 -2.76
N LEU A 27 -9.35 -1.23 -3.33
CA LEU A 27 -8.59 -0.21 -4.08
C LEU A 27 -7.59 0.52 -3.16
N VAL A 28 -8.08 0.93 -1.99
CA VAL A 28 -7.31 1.64 -0.97
C VAL A 28 -7.28 0.82 0.30
N GLY A 29 -6.09 0.59 0.84
CA GLY A 29 -5.89 -0.23 2.02
C GLY A 29 -4.41 -0.43 2.33
N PRO A 30 -4.06 -0.97 3.51
CA PRO A 30 -2.69 -1.27 3.85
C PRO A 30 -2.06 -2.22 2.84
N ARG A 31 -0.79 -1.99 2.49
CA ARG A 31 -0.07 -2.89 1.60
C ARG A 31 0.30 -4.18 2.35
N PRO A 32 0.05 -5.36 1.77
CA PRO A 32 0.49 -6.61 2.39
C PRO A 32 2.02 -6.67 2.39
N GLU A 33 2.61 -6.81 3.58
CA GLU A 33 4.05 -6.97 3.76
C GLU A 33 4.45 -8.45 3.83
N ARG A 34 5.74 -8.75 3.60
CA ARG A 34 6.23 -10.13 3.74
C ARG A 34 6.25 -10.54 5.21
N GLN A 35 5.93 -11.79 5.50
CA GLN A 35 5.89 -12.32 6.88
C GLN A 35 7.14 -11.97 7.70
N TYR A 36 8.33 -12.10 7.09
CA TYR A 36 9.60 -11.69 7.71
C TYR A 36 9.59 -10.23 8.24
N PHE A 37 9.09 -9.28 7.44
CA PHE A 37 8.98 -7.88 7.86
C PHE A 37 7.86 -7.67 8.86
N ILE A 38 6.74 -8.38 8.72
CA ILE A 38 5.64 -8.35 9.71
C ILE A 38 6.18 -8.75 11.09
N ASP A 39 6.92 -9.86 11.17
CA ASP A 39 7.45 -10.36 12.44
C ASP A 39 8.43 -9.35 13.07
N ALA A 40 9.30 -8.74 12.27
CA ALA A 40 10.23 -7.70 12.72
C ALA A 40 9.50 -6.42 13.18
N ILE A 41 8.50 -5.97 12.43
CA ILE A 41 7.67 -4.81 12.79
C ILE A 41 6.89 -5.08 14.07
N LEU A 42 6.36 -6.29 14.25
CA LEU A 42 5.58 -6.65 15.44
C LEU A 42 6.40 -6.61 16.74
N GLN A 43 7.71 -6.83 16.68
CA GLN A 43 8.58 -6.66 17.84
C GLN A 43 8.71 -5.20 18.29
N VAL A 44 8.64 -4.25 17.34
CA VAL A 44 8.80 -2.81 17.61
C VAL A 44 7.45 -2.11 17.79
N ALA A 45 6.44 -2.52 17.02
CA ALA A 45 5.13 -1.92 16.89
C ALA A 45 4.02 -3.00 16.91
N PRO A 46 3.69 -3.56 18.09
CA PRO A 46 2.69 -4.64 18.21
C PRO A 46 1.30 -4.28 17.68
N HIS A 47 0.99 -2.98 17.64
CA HIS A 47 -0.26 -2.45 17.10
C HIS A 47 -0.40 -2.68 15.58
N TYR A 48 0.66 -3.06 14.85
CA TYR A 48 0.60 -3.47 13.44
C TYR A 48 -0.47 -4.54 13.16
N ARG A 49 -0.76 -5.42 14.14
CA ARG A 49 -1.82 -6.44 14.02
C ARG A 49 -3.19 -5.88 13.66
N HIS A 50 -3.47 -4.61 13.94
CA HIS A 50 -4.74 -3.98 13.60
C HIS A 50 -4.93 -3.83 12.09
N LEU A 51 -3.83 -3.71 11.32
CA LEU A 51 -3.88 -3.67 9.86
C LEU A 51 -4.42 -4.98 9.26
N HIS A 52 -4.25 -6.12 9.94
CA HIS A 52 -4.73 -7.41 9.44
C HIS A 52 -6.27 -7.52 9.51
N LYS A 53 -6.95 -6.58 10.18
CA LYS A 53 -8.42 -6.55 10.28
C LYS A 53 -9.08 -5.92 9.06
N VAL A 54 -8.32 -5.22 8.22
CA VAL A 54 -8.82 -4.57 7.01
C VAL A 54 -8.27 -5.28 5.77
N ARG A 55 -9.01 -5.18 4.66
CA ARG A 55 -8.58 -5.78 3.40
C ARG A 55 -7.32 -5.08 2.89
N PRO A 56 -6.36 -5.83 2.33
CA PRO A 56 -5.19 -5.24 1.70
C PRO A 56 -5.58 -4.42 0.47
N GLY A 57 -4.86 -3.30 0.27
CA GLY A 57 -5.11 -2.36 -0.82
C GLY A 57 -4.12 -2.47 -1.97
N ILE A 58 -4.56 -2.09 -3.19
CA ILE A 58 -3.65 -1.83 -4.31
C ILE A 58 -2.74 -0.63 -3.99
N THR A 59 -3.32 0.43 -3.43
CA THR A 59 -2.61 1.61 -2.93
C THR A 59 -2.87 1.86 -1.45
N SER A 60 -1.92 2.47 -0.75
CA SER A 60 -2.03 2.80 0.68
C SER A 60 -1.63 4.24 0.94
N TRP A 61 -2.16 4.83 2.01
CA TRP A 61 -1.75 6.18 2.42
C TRP A 61 -0.27 6.25 2.77
N GLY A 62 0.25 5.19 3.42
CA GLY A 62 1.68 5.03 3.66
C GLY A 62 2.51 5.06 2.39
N GLN A 63 2.11 4.36 1.33
CA GLN A 63 2.83 4.38 0.06
C GLN A 63 2.81 5.76 -0.60
N VAL A 64 1.67 6.45 -0.59
CA VAL A 64 1.53 7.80 -1.18
C VAL A 64 2.35 8.85 -0.42
N LYS A 65 2.43 8.76 0.91
CA LYS A 65 3.11 9.76 1.74
C LYS A 65 4.58 9.47 2.00
N PHE A 66 4.93 8.22 2.20
CA PHE A 66 6.27 7.81 2.60
C PHE A 66 7.11 7.33 1.41
N GLY A 67 6.47 6.76 0.39
CA GLY A 67 7.17 6.12 -0.73
C GLY A 67 7.71 4.74 -0.38
N TYR A 68 8.86 4.38 -0.97
CA TYR A 68 9.48 3.08 -0.78
C TYR A 68 10.15 2.99 0.60
N ALA A 69 9.84 1.94 1.35
CA ALA A 69 10.43 1.67 2.65
C ALA A 69 11.32 0.43 2.55
N GLU A 70 12.61 0.59 2.83
CA GLU A 70 13.61 -0.48 2.69
C GLU A 70 14.06 -1.08 4.03
N SER A 71 13.89 -0.34 5.13
CA SER A 71 14.26 -0.79 6.48
C SER A 71 13.04 -0.96 7.39
N VAL A 72 13.18 -1.77 8.44
CA VAL A 72 12.11 -1.99 9.44
C VAL A 72 11.69 -0.67 10.08
N ASP A 73 12.64 0.21 10.43
CA ASP A 73 12.31 1.54 10.97
C ASP A 73 11.51 2.40 9.99
N GLN A 74 11.85 2.36 8.70
CA GLN A 74 11.09 3.06 7.67
C GLN A 74 9.68 2.47 7.54
N MET A 75 9.55 1.14 7.59
CA MET A 75 8.25 0.46 7.57
C MET A 75 7.39 0.82 8.79
N VAL A 76 7.99 0.93 9.98
CA VAL A 76 7.32 1.39 11.22
C VAL A 76 6.91 2.86 11.11
N ARG A 77 7.70 3.71 10.47
CA ARG A 77 7.29 5.11 10.20
C ARG A 77 6.15 5.18 9.19
N ARG A 78 6.21 4.37 8.13
CA ARG A 78 5.15 4.27 7.12
C ARG A 78 3.84 3.76 7.73
N LEU A 79 3.92 2.77 8.62
CA LEU A 79 2.80 2.18 9.35
C LEU A 79 1.90 3.24 10.01
N LYS A 80 2.49 4.31 10.57
CA LYS A 80 1.71 5.39 11.20
C LYS A 80 0.71 6.03 10.25
N TYR A 81 1.06 6.16 8.97
CA TYR A 81 0.14 6.68 7.95
C TYR A 81 -0.95 5.66 7.63
N ASP A 82 -0.62 4.37 7.51
CA ASP A 82 -1.63 3.34 7.24
C ASP A 82 -2.63 3.19 8.41
N ILE A 83 -2.19 3.39 9.66
CA ILE A 83 -3.08 3.44 10.84
C ILE A 83 -3.99 4.68 10.79
N LEU A 84 -3.41 5.85 10.51
CA LEU A 84 -4.20 7.09 10.37
C LEU A 84 -5.29 6.96 9.30
N TYR A 85 -4.99 6.23 8.21
CA TYR A 85 -5.96 5.91 7.19
C TYR A 85 -7.09 5.03 7.73
N ILE A 86 -6.78 3.93 8.43
CA ILE A 86 -7.80 3.03 9.01
C ILE A 86 -8.71 3.79 9.98
N GLU A 87 -8.15 4.66 10.83
CA GLU A 87 -8.91 5.44 11.80
C GLU A 87 -9.85 6.47 11.16
N ASN A 88 -9.52 6.94 9.94
CA ASN A 88 -10.26 7.98 9.24
C ASN A 88 -10.88 7.46 7.91
N MET A 89 -11.07 6.15 7.81
CA MET A 89 -11.49 5.49 6.59
C MET A 89 -12.86 6.03 6.16
N SER A 90 -12.90 6.65 4.99
CA SER A 90 -14.10 7.22 4.39
C SER A 90 -13.94 7.29 2.88
N LEU A 91 -15.06 7.27 2.15
CA LEU A 91 -15.04 7.37 0.68
C LEU A 91 -14.29 8.61 0.17
N GLY A 92 -14.36 9.73 0.90
CA GLY A 92 -13.63 10.95 0.56
C GLY A 92 -12.11 10.80 0.71
N VAL A 93 -11.65 10.10 1.75
CA VAL A 93 -10.23 9.79 1.94
C VAL A 93 -9.74 8.82 0.87
N ASP A 94 -10.54 7.81 0.51
CA ASP A 94 -10.21 6.86 -0.55
C ASP A 94 -10.02 7.56 -1.90
N LEU A 95 -10.97 8.42 -2.30
CA LEU A 95 -10.87 9.20 -3.53
C LEU A 95 -9.65 10.12 -3.54
N LYS A 96 -9.33 10.74 -2.40
CA LYS A 96 -8.13 11.56 -2.24
C LYS A 96 -6.85 10.74 -2.46
N ILE A 97 -6.76 9.54 -1.87
CA ILE A 97 -5.60 8.66 -2.01
C ILE A 97 -5.46 8.17 -3.45
N LEU A 98 -6.58 7.82 -4.10
CA LEU A 98 -6.59 7.43 -5.51
C LEU A 98 -6.12 8.59 -6.40
N ALA A 99 -6.60 9.81 -6.18
CA ALA A 99 -6.16 10.99 -6.94
C ALA A 99 -4.65 11.23 -6.78
N TYR A 100 -4.11 11.15 -5.56
CA TYR A 100 -2.66 11.26 -5.35
C TYR A 100 -1.89 10.11 -6.01
N THR A 101 -2.41 8.89 -5.93
CA THR A 101 -1.79 7.72 -6.57
C THR A 101 -1.65 7.98 -8.07
N VAL A 102 -2.73 8.38 -8.74
CA VAL A 102 -2.76 8.74 -10.17
C VAL A 102 -1.76 9.84 -10.49
N LEU A 103 -1.71 10.92 -9.69
CA LEU A 103 -0.73 12.00 -9.87
C LEU A 103 0.72 11.50 -9.79
N ILE A 104 1.04 10.59 -8.85
CA ILE A 104 2.37 9.98 -8.74
C ILE A 104 2.70 9.13 -9.97
N ILE A 105 1.72 8.35 -10.48
CA ILE A 105 1.91 7.57 -11.71
C ILE A 105 2.24 8.49 -12.89
N PHE A 106 1.46 9.57 -13.07
CA PHE A 106 1.65 10.52 -14.16
C PHE A 106 2.95 11.32 -14.05
N ARG A 107 3.43 11.61 -12.84
CA ARG A 107 4.73 12.27 -12.64
C ARG A 107 5.93 11.40 -13.02
N GLY A 108 5.76 10.08 -13.15
CA GLY A 108 6.88 9.17 -13.43
C GLY A 108 7.87 9.03 -12.27
N ASP A 109 7.53 9.53 -11.08
CA ASP A 109 8.34 9.45 -9.85
C ASP A 109 8.30 8.07 -9.17
N GLY A 110 7.93 7.03 -9.92
CA GLY A 110 8.16 5.64 -9.54
C GLY A 110 9.61 5.25 -9.82
N ARG A 111 10.57 5.91 -9.16
CA ARG A 111 11.95 5.41 -9.09
C ARG A 111 12.04 4.26 -8.10
#